data_AF-A0A5B8W537-F1
#
_entry.id   AF-A0A5B8W537-F1
#
_cell.length_a   1.000
_cell.length_b   1.000
_cell.length_c   1.000
_cell.angle_alpha   90.00
_cell.angle_beta   90.00
_cell.angle_gamma   90.00
#
_symmetry.space_group_name_H-M   'P 1'
#
loop_
_entity.id
_entity.type
_entity.pdbx_description
1 polymer ?
#
loop_
_entity_poly.entity_id
_entity_poly.type
_entity_poly.pdbx_seq_one_letter_code
_entity_poly.pdbx_strand_id
1 'polypeptide(L)'
;MKKSCLLIVTLLIVVATSNEVHAQLKVRVVSGIIDINDGPLYRNANKYASLSDSLDKNLKANPKDTTSLFFRALLYLKSNDVIAKPYQRTKGTLENLTIAKNMAEKAVSLKMQDFNLKVLRAEIYKELVYRFTGDESWMFNSKQKNERKALFNNYKELANKYYDELIQLDNQNAYDYEKLKIKDNYPL
;
A
#
# COMPACT_ATOMS: atom_id res chain seq x y z
N MET A 1 -46.76 -8.66 -27.76
CA MET A 1 -45.41 -9.28 -27.71
C MET A 1 -44.27 -8.38 -28.20
N LYS A 2 -44.48 -7.34 -29.02
CA LYS A 2 -43.39 -6.48 -29.54
C LYS A 2 -42.83 -5.44 -28.55
N LYS A 3 -43.64 -4.92 -27.62
CA LYS A 3 -43.23 -3.84 -26.69
C LYS A 3 -42.29 -4.31 -25.57
N SER A 4 -42.49 -5.52 -25.06
CA SER A 4 -41.66 -6.09 -23.99
C SER A 4 -40.25 -6.45 -24.45
N CYS A 5 -40.10 -6.88 -25.71
CA CYS A 5 -38.81 -7.20 -26.31
C CYS A 5 -37.95 -5.94 -26.51
N LEU A 6 -38.57 -4.83 -26.91
CA LEU A 6 -37.88 -3.54 -27.06
C LEU A 6 -37.33 -3.06 -25.71
N LEU A 7 -38.11 -3.19 -24.63
CA LEU A 7 -37.74 -2.74 -23.28
C LEU A 7 -36.54 -3.52 -22.70
N ILE A 8 -36.47 -4.82 -22.98
CA ILE A 8 -35.34 -5.69 -22.58
C ILE A 8 -34.07 -5.33 -23.36
N VAL A 9 -34.19 -5.04 -24.66
CA VAL A 9 -33.05 -4.62 -25.49
C VAL A 9 -32.52 -3.26 -25.03
N THR A 10 -33.40 -2.30 -24.72
CA THR A 10 -32.96 -1.00 -24.19
C THR A 10 -32.28 -1.12 -22.84
N LEU A 11 -32.76 -2.00 -21.95
CA LEU A 11 -32.14 -2.26 -20.65
C LEU A 11 -30.75 -2.90 -20.78
N LEU A 12 -30.58 -3.85 -21.70
CA LEU A 12 -29.28 -4.48 -22.00
C LEU A 12 -28.28 -3.49 -22.58
N ILE A 13 -28.71 -2.55 -23.43
CA ILE A 13 -27.84 -1.50 -23.96
C ILE A 13 -27.42 -0.53 -22.85
N VAL A 14 -28.34 -0.12 -21.97
CA VAL A 14 -28.03 0.78 -20.85
C VAL A 14 -27.02 0.14 -19.89
N VAL A 15 -27.15 -1.16 -19.58
CA VAL A 15 -26.20 -1.92 -18.76
C VAL A 15 -24.86 -2.14 -19.48
N ALA A 16 -24.86 -2.29 -20.81
CA ALA A 16 -23.64 -2.41 -21.59
C ALA A 16 -22.86 -1.09 -21.69
N THR A 17 -23.55 0.05 -21.67
CA THR A 17 -22.93 1.40 -21.75
C THR A 17 -22.61 2.02 -20.39
N SER A 18 -23.12 1.48 -19.28
CA SER A 18 -22.89 2.04 -17.93
C SER A 18 -21.55 1.65 -17.29
N ASN A 19 -20.70 0.87 -17.96
CA ASN A 19 -19.50 0.29 -17.37
C ASN A 19 -18.19 1.00 -17.73
N GLU A 20 -18.24 2.27 -18.14
CA GLU A 20 -17.02 3.10 -18.12
C GLU A 20 -16.84 3.73 -16.73
N VAL A 21 -16.38 2.91 -15.78
CA VAL A 21 -15.86 3.38 -14.48
C VAL A 21 -14.49 4.04 -14.75
N HIS A 22 -14.53 5.23 -15.32
CA HIS A 22 -13.38 6.12 -15.48
C HIS A 22 -13.08 6.83 -14.16
N ALA A 23 -12.43 6.18 -13.19
CA ALA A 23 -11.93 6.91 -12.01
C ALA A 23 -10.89 6.19 -11.13
N GLN A 24 -10.65 4.89 -11.30
CA GLN A 24 -9.73 4.20 -10.39
C GLN A 24 -8.27 4.48 -10.76
N LEU A 25 -7.48 4.87 -9.76
CA LEU A 25 -6.06 5.13 -9.90
C LEU A 25 -5.38 3.87 -10.47
N LYS A 26 -4.73 4.00 -11.62
CA LYS A 26 -4.07 2.85 -12.26
C LYS A 26 -2.84 2.47 -11.44
N VAL A 27 -2.73 1.19 -11.11
CA VAL A 27 -1.62 0.63 -10.35
C VAL A 27 -0.89 -0.38 -11.22
N ARG A 28 0.42 -0.50 -11.03
CA ARG A 28 1.28 -1.53 -11.63
C ARG A 28 2.25 -2.06 -10.60
N VAL A 29 2.82 -3.24 -10.84
CA VAL A 29 3.95 -3.76 -10.06
C VAL A 29 5.17 -3.74 -10.96
N VAL A 30 6.25 -3.14 -10.49
CA VAL A 30 7.53 -3.06 -11.22
C VAL A 30 8.64 -3.47 -10.26
N SER A 31 9.42 -4.47 -10.64
CA SER A 31 10.50 -5.01 -9.81
C SER A 31 10.06 -5.35 -8.38
N GLY A 32 8.90 -6.01 -8.26
CA GLY A 32 8.33 -6.46 -6.99
C GLY A 32 7.76 -5.36 -6.08
N ILE A 33 7.73 -4.10 -6.53
CA ILE A 33 7.25 -2.92 -5.81
C ILE A 33 5.96 -2.42 -6.46
N ILE A 34 4.97 -2.02 -5.66
CA ILE A 34 3.71 -1.49 -6.17
C ILE A 34 3.91 -0.03 -6.61
N ASP A 35 3.27 0.40 -7.68
CA ASP A 35 3.44 1.75 -8.21
C ASP A 35 2.16 2.35 -8.82
N ILE A 36 2.06 3.66 -8.78
CA ILE A 36 1.00 4.43 -9.44
C ILE A 36 1.41 4.67 -10.90
N ASN A 37 0.59 4.18 -11.83
CA ASN A 37 0.84 4.23 -13.27
C ASN A 37 0.23 5.50 -13.89
N ASP A 38 0.74 6.68 -13.51
CA ASP A 38 0.21 7.97 -13.94
C ASP A 38 1.29 8.93 -14.52
N GLY A 39 2.34 8.34 -15.08
CA GLY A 39 3.41 9.02 -15.81
C GLY A 39 4.70 9.23 -15.00
N PRO A 40 5.74 9.82 -15.63
CA PRO A 40 7.08 9.94 -15.07
C PRO A 40 7.25 11.13 -14.09
N LEU A 41 6.22 11.96 -13.90
CA LEU A 41 6.33 13.18 -13.10
C LEU A 41 6.22 12.90 -11.60
N TYR A 42 7.07 13.59 -10.84
CA TYR A 42 7.18 13.50 -9.39
C TYR A 42 5.84 13.33 -8.67
N ARG A 43 5.76 12.26 -7.87
CA ARG A 43 4.61 11.98 -6.99
C ARG A 43 4.64 12.94 -5.81
N ASN A 44 4.08 14.13 -6.00
CA ASN A 44 3.86 15.06 -4.89
C ASN A 44 2.51 14.79 -4.23
N ALA A 45 2.40 15.06 -2.92
CA ALA A 45 1.14 14.88 -2.19
C ALA A 45 0.00 15.73 -2.77
N ASN A 46 0.33 16.89 -3.34
CA ASN A 46 -0.63 17.82 -3.93
C ASN A 46 -1.37 17.23 -5.14
N LYS A 47 -0.71 16.40 -5.95
CA LYS A 47 -1.28 15.74 -7.14
C LYS A 47 -2.48 14.86 -6.77
N TYR A 48 -2.43 14.26 -5.59
CA TYR A 48 -3.45 13.33 -5.11
C TYR A 48 -4.29 13.90 -3.98
N ALA A 49 -4.26 15.22 -3.74
CA ALA A 49 -5.01 15.83 -2.64
C ALA A 49 -6.52 15.58 -2.78
N SER A 50 -7.10 15.88 -3.95
CA SER A 50 -8.53 15.68 -4.20
C SER A 50 -8.95 14.20 -4.11
N LEU A 51 -8.10 13.29 -4.59
CA LEU A 51 -8.34 11.85 -4.45
C LEU A 51 -8.29 11.44 -2.97
N SER A 52 -7.31 11.92 -2.21
CA SER A 52 -7.18 11.64 -0.78
C SER A 52 -8.41 12.12 -0.01
N ASP A 53 -8.88 13.34 -0.27
CA ASP A 53 -10.09 13.88 0.36
C ASP A 53 -11.33 13.06 0.04
N SER A 54 -11.47 12.60 -1.22
CA SER A 54 -12.57 11.74 -1.64
C SER A 54 -12.53 10.39 -0.93
N LEU A 55 -11.35 9.76 -0.86
CA LEU A 55 -11.14 8.50 -0.15
C LEU A 55 -11.43 8.65 1.35
N ASP A 56 -10.98 9.74 1.97
CA ASP A 56 -11.21 10.02 3.39
C ASP A 56 -12.70 10.28 3.69
N LYS A 57 -13.42 10.97 2.81
CA LYS A 57 -14.88 11.11 2.91
C LYS A 57 -15.59 9.76 2.79
N ASN A 58 -15.16 8.93 1.84
CA ASN A 58 -15.76 7.61 1.67
C ASN A 58 -15.45 6.68 2.85
N LEU A 59 -14.24 6.70 3.42
CA LEU A 59 -13.90 5.90 4.60
C LEU A 59 -14.62 6.36 5.86
N LYS A 60 -15.02 7.64 5.95
CA LYS A 60 -15.91 8.11 7.02
C LYS A 60 -17.32 7.56 6.87
N ALA A 61 -17.86 7.54 5.66
CA ALA A 61 -19.21 7.04 5.38
C ALA A 61 -19.30 5.51 5.38
N ASN A 62 -18.28 4.84 4.82
CA ASN A 62 -18.14 3.40 4.71
C ASN A 62 -16.73 2.96 5.16
N PRO A 63 -16.53 2.79 6.48
CA PRO A 63 -15.22 2.41 7.04
C PRO A 63 -14.73 1.02 6.61
N LYS A 64 -15.56 0.21 5.94
CA LYS A 64 -15.22 -1.14 5.48
C LYS A 64 -14.96 -1.20 3.97
N ASP A 65 -14.97 -0.07 3.26
CA ASP A 65 -14.63 -0.06 1.84
C ASP A 65 -13.14 -0.40 1.63
N THR A 66 -12.89 -1.64 1.23
CA THR A 66 -11.54 -2.20 1.02
C THR A 66 -10.81 -1.47 -0.10
N THR A 67 -11.53 -1.00 -1.12
CA THR A 67 -10.96 -0.22 -2.23
C THR A 67 -10.37 1.09 -1.73
N SER A 68 -11.15 1.84 -0.92
CA SER A 68 -10.65 3.08 -0.35
C SER A 68 -9.53 2.86 0.65
N LEU A 69 -9.59 1.80 1.45
CA LEU A 69 -8.50 1.42 2.35
C LEU A 69 -7.20 1.15 1.58
N PHE A 70 -7.29 0.38 0.49
CA PHE A 70 -6.15 0.06 -0.36
C PHE A 70 -5.54 1.32 -0.99
N PHE A 71 -6.33 2.13 -1.70
CA PHE A 71 -5.80 3.31 -2.37
C PHE A 71 -5.27 4.34 -1.38
N ARG A 72 -5.93 4.53 -0.23
CA ARG A 72 -5.46 5.48 0.78
C ARG A 72 -4.14 5.03 1.41
N ALA A 73 -3.99 3.72 1.67
CA ALA A 73 -2.72 3.14 2.12
C ALA A 73 -1.61 3.33 1.08
N LEU A 74 -1.89 3.08 -0.19
CA LEU A 74 -0.94 3.30 -1.29
C LEU A 74 -0.49 4.76 -1.36
N LEU A 75 -1.41 5.72 -1.27
CA LEU A 75 -1.06 7.15 -1.28
C LEU A 75 -0.20 7.54 -0.07
N TYR A 76 -0.48 6.99 1.12
CA TYR A 76 0.39 7.20 2.28
C TYR A 76 1.78 6.64 2.04
N LEU A 77 1.91 5.41 1.53
CA LEU A 77 3.20 4.83 1.17
C LEU A 77 3.97 5.72 0.18
N LYS A 78 3.35 6.11 -0.93
CA LYS A 78 4.00 6.90 -1.99
C LYS A 78 4.30 8.34 -1.60
N SER A 79 3.60 8.90 -0.61
CA SER A 79 3.95 10.20 -0.02
C SER A 79 5.28 10.17 0.78
N ASN A 80 5.82 8.98 1.03
CA ASN A 80 7.07 8.76 1.76
C ASN A 80 8.14 8.07 0.92
N ASP A 81 7.94 7.96 -0.40
CA ASP A 81 8.91 7.39 -1.33
C ASP A 81 10.28 8.07 -1.12
N VAL A 82 11.37 7.33 -1.32
CA VAL A 82 12.74 7.72 -0.90
C VAL A 82 13.17 9.04 -1.53
N ILE A 83 12.64 9.38 -2.71
CA ILE A 83 12.87 10.66 -3.38
C ILE A 83 12.23 11.83 -2.61
N ALA A 84 11.07 11.62 -1.97
CA ALA A 84 10.37 12.63 -1.19
C ALA A 84 10.91 12.74 0.24
N LYS A 85 11.31 11.61 0.85
CA LYS A 85 11.73 11.54 2.28
C LYS A 85 12.86 10.53 2.51
N PRO A 86 14.09 10.82 2.07
CA PRO A 86 15.19 9.86 2.04
C PRO A 86 15.69 9.47 3.43
N TYR A 87 15.61 10.38 4.40
CA TYR A 87 16.14 10.15 5.74
C TYR A 87 15.20 9.29 6.59
N GLN A 88 15.77 8.36 7.37
CA GLN A 88 15.07 7.44 8.25
C GLN A 88 14.13 8.15 9.23
N ARG A 89 14.52 9.34 9.71
CA ARG A 89 13.77 10.15 10.69
C ARG A 89 12.99 11.32 10.09
N THR A 90 12.72 11.31 8.78
CA THR A 90 11.95 12.40 8.18
C THR A 90 10.58 12.52 8.87
N LYS A 91 10.27 13.71 9.42
CA LYS A 91 9.05 13.95 10.20
C LYS A 91 7.78 13.49 9.46
N GLY A 92 6.86 12.85 10.17
CA GLY A 92 5.58 12.39 9.63
C GLY A 92 5.66 11.08 8.84
N THR A 93 6.85 10.54 8.58
CA THR A 93 7.01 9.33 7.75
C THR A 93 6.55 8.09 8.48
N LEU A 94 7.00 7.91 9.73
CA LEU A 94 6.62 6.74 10.53
C LEU A 94 5.11 6.74 10.82
N GLU A 95 4.53 7.92 11.06
CA GLU A 95 3.10 8.11 11.25
C GLU A 95 2.32 7.73 9.99
N ASN A 96 2.71 8.25 8.83
CA ASN A 96 2.07 7.92 7.56
C ASN A 96 2.18 6.41 7.23
N LEU A 97 3.35 5.81 7.42
CA LEU A 97 3.55 4.37 7.20
C LEU A 97 2.73 3.52 8.19
N THR A 98 2.59 3.97 9.44
CA THR A 98 1.73 3.30 10.43
C THR A 98 0.25 3.36 10.02
N ILE A 99 -0.20 4.51 9.50
CA ILE A 99 -1.56 4.64 8.97
C ILE A 99 -1.75 3.73 7.76
N ALA A 100 -0.80 3.74 6.80
CA ALA A 100 -0.83 2.86 5.63
C ALA A 100 -0.94 1.39 6.02
N LYS A 101 -0.09 0.95 6.97
CA LYS A 101 -0.12 -0.41 7.54
C LYS A 101 -1.49 -0.75 8.08
N ASN A 102 -2.05 0.09 8.95
CA ASN A 102 -3.34 -0.17 9.58
C ASN A 102 -4.48 -0.27 8.55
N MET A 103 -4.45 0.56 7.50
CA MET A 103 -5.42 0.51 6.40
C MET A 103 -5.27 -0.76 5.57
N ALA A 104 -4.05 -1.15 5.20
CA ALA A 104 -3.78 -2.38 4.46
C ALA A 104 -4.18 -3.64 5.25
N GLU A 105 -3.80 -3.73 6.53
CA GLU A 105 -4.19 -4.84 7.42
C GLU A 105 -5.71 -4.91 7.59
N LYS A 106 -6.39 -3.77 7.66
CA LYS A 106 -7.86 -3.72 7.71
C LYS A 106 -8.48 -4.21 6.40
N ALA A 107 -7.91 -3.88 5.25
CA ALA A 107 -8.39 -4.41 3.97
C ALA A 107 -8.22 -5.95 3.90
N VAL A 108 -7.10 -6.47 4.41
CA VAL A 108 -6.85 -7.92 4.52
C VAL A 108 -7.85 -8.59 5.48
N SER A 109 -8.12 -8.00 6.64
CA SER A 109 -9.06 -8.56 7.61
C SER A 109 -10.50 -8.59 7.08
N LEU A 110 -10.85 -7.63 6.23
CA LEU A 110 -12.08 -7.56 5.45
C LEU A 110 -12.06 -8.45 4.18
N LYS A 111 -11.08 -9.34 4.06
CA LYS A 111 -10.97 -10.39 3.05
C LYS A 111 -10.77 -9.90 1.60
N MET A 112 -10.23 -8.70 1.39
CA MET A 112 -9.79 -8.28 0.05
C MET A 112 -8.73 -9.25 -0.50
N GLN A 113 -8.99 -9.86 -1.66
CA GLN A 113 -8.13 -10.89 -2.29
C GLN A 113 -7.18 -10.32 -3.36
N ASP A 114 -7.07 -9.00 -3.46
CA ASP A 114 -6.29 -8.34 -4.49
C ASP A 114 -4.78 -8.63 -4.35
N PHE A 115 -4.12 -9.03 -5.44
CA PHE A 115 -2.69 -9.26 -5.48
C PHE A 115 -1.88 -8.00 -5.14
N ASN A 116 -2.30 -6.84 -5.65
CA ASN A 116 -1.64 -5.56 -5.38
C ASN A 116 -1.69 -5.21 -3.89
N LEU A 117 -2.73 -5.62 -3.15
CA LEU A 117 -2.77 -5.44 -1.70
C LEU A 117 -1.66 -6.26 -1.01
N LYS A 118 -1.34 -7.45 -1.51
CA LYS A 118 -0.25 -8.28 -0.97
C LYS A 118 1.12 -7.62 -1.21
N VAL A 119 1.33 -7.09 -2.42
CA VAL A 119 2.55 -6.34 -2.75
C VAL A 119 2.67 -5.07 -1.89
N LEU A 120 1.58 -4.29 -1.77
CA LEU A 120 1.50 -3.10 -0.94
C LEU A 120 1.88 -3.40 0.51
N ARG A 121 1.35 -4.49 1.06
CA ARG A 121 1.60 -4.92 2.43
C ARG A 121 3.08 -5.23 2.64
N ALA A 122 3.69 -6.03 1.76
CA ALA A 122 5.13 -6.33 1.85
C ALA A 122 5.98 -5.06 1.82
N GLU A 123 5.67 -4.13 0.91
CA GLU A 123 6.40 -2.87 0.76
C GLU A 123 6.25 -1.94 1.97
N ILE A 124 5.05 -1.80 2.55
CA ILE A 124 4.83 -0.99 3.76
C ILE A 124 5.69 -1.51 4.91
N TYR A 125 5.71 -2.83 5.13
CA TYR A 125 6.50 -3.41 6.22
C TYR A 125 8.01 -3.27 5.98
N LYS A 126 8.48 -3.41 4.73
CA LYS A 126 9.87 -3.12 4.37
C LYS A 126 10.25 -1.67 4.66
N GLU A 127 9.41 -0.71 4.25
CA GLU A 127 9.63 0.71 4.50
C GLU A 127 9.61 1.04 6.00
N LEU A 128 8.74 0.39 6.78
CA LEU A 128 8.74 0.53 8.24
C LEU A 128 10.08 0.09 8.82
N VAL A 129 10.61 -1.07 8.42
CA VAL A 129 11.93 -1.54 8.90
C VAL A 129 13.03 -0.54 8.57
N TYR A 130 13.05 0.00 7.35
CA TYR A 130 14.03 1.00 6.96
C TYR A 130 14.09 2.18 7.95
N ARG A 131 12.94 2.64 8.49
CA ARG A 131 12.90 3.74 9.48
C ARG A 131 13.57 3.41 10.82
N PHE A 132 13.90 2.15 11.08
CA PHE A 132 14.59 1.68 12.29
C PHE A 132 16.04 1.22 12.02
N THR A 133 16.57 1.39 10.81
CA THR A 133 17.94 0.96 10.44
C THR A 133 19.05 1.97 10.81
N GLY A 134 18.71 3.14 11.35
CA GLY A 134 19.68 4.13 11.81
C GLY A 134 20.20 3.80 13.21
N ASP A 135 21.51 3.95 13.43
CA ASP A 135 22.07 3.89 14.79
C ASP A 135 21.66 5.15 15.57
N GLU A 136 20.68 4.96 16.45
CA GLU A 136 20.12 5.97 17.33
C GLU A 136 20.34 5.58 18.80
N SER A 137 21.35 4.75 19.07
CA SER A 137 21.67 4.24 20.41
C SER A 137 22.00 5.35 21.42
N TRP A 138 22.48 6.50 20.96
CA TRP A 138 22.74 7.69 21.78
C TRP A 138 21.47 8.48 22.14
N MET A 139 20.36 8.26 21.44
CA MET A 139 19.13 9.06 21.57
C MET A 139 18.13 8.52 22.58
N PHE A 140 18.17 7.21 22.83
CA PHE A 140 17.12 6.50 23.52
C PHE A 140 17.62 5.86 24.80
N ASN A 141 16.73 5.77 25.80
CA ASN A 141 17.00 4.97 26.98
C ASN A 141 16.83 3.46 26.67
N SER A 142 17.28 2.61 27.58
CA SER A 142 17.27 1.15 27.38
C SER A 142 15.89 0.57 27.08
N LYS A 143 14.82 1.10 27.70
CA LYS A 143 13.44 0.66 27.43
C LYS A 143 13.05 0.96 25.98
N GLN A 144 13.27 2.19 25.53
CA GLN A 144 12.97 2.63 24.17
C GLN A 144 13.78 1.85 23.13
N LYS A 145 15.06 1.56 23.39
CA LYS A 145 15.89 0.72 22.51
C LYS A 145 15.28 -0.67 22.33
N ASN A 146 14.82 -1.29 23.41
CA ASN A 146 14.20 -2.61 23.36
C ASN A 146 12.88 -2.61 22.60
N GLU A 147 12.03 -1.60 22.82
CA GLU A 147 10.76 -1.45 22.07
C GLU A 147 11.01 -1.28 20.57
N ARG A 148 11.98 -0.45 20.20
CA ARG A 148 12.36 -0.23 18.80
C ARG A 148 12.95 -1.49 18.16
N LYS A 149 13.81 -2.22 18.88
CA LYS A 149 14.35 -3.52 18.42
C LYS A 149 13.22 -4.54 18.18
N ALA A 150 12.24 -4.60 19.08
CA ALA A 150 11.09 -5.49 18.93
C ALA A 150 10.24 -5.12 17.70
N LEU A 151 9.99 -3.82 17.47
CA LEU A 151 9.29 -3.34 16.28
C LEU A 151 10.06 -3.67 15.00
N PHE A 152 11.36 -3.40 14.94
CA PHE A 152 12.22 -3.76 13.80
C PHE A 152 12.11 -5.25 13.47
N ASN A 153 12.29 -6.11 14.48
CA ASN A 153 12.29 -7.56 14.27
C ASN A 153 10.93 -8.05 13.79
N ASN A 154 9.84 -7.58 14.40
CA ASN A 154 8.49 -7.95 13.98
C ASN A 154 8.19 -7.50 12.54
N TYR A 155 8.58 -6.27 12.19
CA TYR A 155 8.36 -5.77 10.83
C TYR A 155 9.22 -6.50 9.80
N LYS A 156 10.47 -6.86 10.14
CA LYS A 156 11.36 -7.67 9.30
C LYS A 156 10.77 -9.05 9.03
N GLU A 157 10.30 -9.73 10.08
CA GLU A 157 9.70 -11.05 9.96
C GLU A 157 8.47 -11.01 9.04
N LEU A 158 7.56 -10.05 9.25
CA LEU A 158 6.35 -9.92 8.44
C LEU A 158 6.66 -9.51 7.00
N ALA A 159 7.58 -8.57 6.77
CA ALA A 159 7.99 -8.18 5.42
C ALA A 159 8.52 -9.38 4.63
N ASN A 160 9.46 -10.13 5.22
CA ASN A 160 10.06 -11.29 4.57
C ASN A 160 9.03 -12.40 4.33
N LYS A 161 8.15 -12.66 5.31
CA LYS A 161 7.04 -13.60 5.13
C LYS A 161 6.16 -13.21 3.95
N TYR A 162 5.78 -11.94 3.81
CA TYR A 162 4.94 -11.52 2.70
C TYR A 162 5.66 -11.59 1.35
N TYR A 163 6.96 -11.33 1.30
CA TYR A 163 7.75 -11.57 0.09
C TYR A 163 7.83 -13.07 -0.24
N ASP A 164 7.98 -13.95 0.75
CA ASP A 164 7.93 -15.40 0.52
C ASP A 164 6.56 -15.84 -0.03
N GLU A 165 5.46 -15.29 0.49
CA GLU A 165 4.12 -15.53 -0.05
C GLU A 165 3.98 -15.03 -1.49
N LEU A 166 4.55 -13.86 -1.82
CA LEU A 166 4.54 -13.32 -3.19
C LEU A 166 5.36 -14.16 -4.15
N ILE A 167 6.51 -14.69 -3.72
CA ILE A 167 7.33 -15.61 -4.52
C ILE A 167 6.49 -16.81 -4.96
N GLN A 168 5.72 -17.42 -4.04
CA GLN A 168 4.89 -18.58 -4.37
C GLN A 168 3.71 -18.23 -5.30
N LEU A 169 3.14 -17.03 -5.16
CA LEU A 169 1.98 -16.59 -5.95
C LEU A 169 2.36 -16.09 -7.35
N ASP A 170 3.55 -15.51 -7.49
CA ASP A 170 4.07 -14.93 -8.72
C ASP A 170 5.51 -15.39 -8.97
N ASN A 171 5.63 -16.69 -9.23
CA ASN A 171 6.91 -17.37 -9.45
C ASN A 171 7.74 -16.74 -10.59
N GLN A 172 7.10 -16.10 -11.58
CA GLN A 172 7.79 -15.48 -12.70
C GLN A 172 8.61 -14.26 -12.26
N ASN A 173 8.18 -13.57 -11.19
CA ASN A 173 8.89 -12.42 -10.61
C ASN A 173 9.56 -12.76 -9.26
N ALA A 174 9.72 -14.04 -8.93
CA ALA A 174 10.29 -14.50 -7.66
C ALA A 174 11.64 -13.84 -7.31
N TYR A 175 12.50 -13.65 -8.30
CA TYR A 175 13.81 -13.02 -8.12
C TYR A 175 13.70 -11.55 -7.65
N ASP A 176 12.71 -10.81 -8.14
CA ASP A 176 12.50 -9.43 -7.73
C ASP A 176 12.03 -9.34 -6.27
N TYR A 177 11.14 -10.25 -5.84
CA TYR A 177 10.71 -10.32 -4.44
C TYR A 177 11.84 -10.77 -3.51
N GLU A 178 12.65 -11.75 -3.91
CA GLU A 178 13.77 -12.24 -3.10
C GLU A 178 14.79 -11.13 -2.81
N LYS A 179 15.05 -10.25 -3.79
CA LYS A 179 15.91 -9.07 -3.60
C LYS A 179 15.39 -8.06 -2.59
N LEU A 180 14.07 -7.98 -2.43
CA LEU A 180 13.43 -7.02 -1.55
C LEU A 180 13.40 -7.47 -0.08
N LYS A 181 13.71 -8.75 0.19
CA LYS A 181 13.81 -9.29 1.54
C LYS A 181 14.92 -8.60 2.33
N ILE A 182 14.63 -8.37 3.60
CA ILE A 182 15.47 -7.63 4.51
C ILE A 182 16.45 -8.59 5.16
N LYS A 183 17.75 -8.28 5.00
CA LYS A 183 18.86 -9.06 5.56
C LYS A 183 19.47 -8.37 6.78
N ASP A 184 19.32 -7.06 6.89
CA ASP A 184 19.90 -6.24 7.95
C ASP A 184 19.43 -6.66 9.34
N ASN A 185 20.30 -6.47 10.33
CA ASN A 185 19.96 -6.61 11.74
C ASN A 185 19.71 -5.23 12.35
N TYR A 186 18.97 -5.19 13.45
CA TYR A 186 18.75 -3.94 14.17
C TYR A 186 20.11 -3.38 14.63
N PRO A 187 20.43 -2.11 14.33
CA PRO A 187 21.71 -1.49 14.68
C PRO A 187 21.78 -1.25 16.19
N LEU A 188 22.43 -2.17 16.92
CA LEU A 188 22.80 -2.05 18.33
C LEU A 188 24.07 -2.85 18.62
#